data_AF-A0A1R1XM74-F1
#
_entry.id   AF-A0A1R1XM74-F1
#
_cell.length_a   1.000
_cell.length_b   1.000
_cell.length_c   1.000
_cell.angle_alpha   90.00
_cell.angle_beta   90.00
_cell.angle_gamma   90.00
#
_symmetry.space_group_name_H-M   'P 1'
#
loop_
_entity.id
_entity.type
_entity.pdbx_description
1 polymer ?
#
loop_
_entity_poly.entity_id
_entity_poly.type
_entity_poly.pdbx_seq_one_letter_code
_entity_poly.pdbx_strand_id
1 'polypeptide(L)'
;MDNVAFHKTEIIKEFIETTNFKLLYLPPYFPFLNPIENLFSKVKNYVRYSKPENESDLFNKINEGFESVTREDCNGYYRNMNKYLISSGRREIIEQ
;
A
#
# COMPACT_ATOMS: atom_id res chain seq x y z
N MET A 1 1.86 6.30 6.34
CA MET A 1 3.14 6.01 5.66
C MET A 1 3.82 4.86 6.37
N ASP A 2 4.51 3.99 5.63
CA ASP A 2 5.27 2.91 6.24
C ASP A 2 6.42 3.47 7.12
N ASN A 3 6.82 2.71 8.14
CA ASN A 3 7.65 3.18 9.26
C ASN A 3 9.17 3.13 9.00
N VAL A 4 9.58 2.82 7.78
CA VAL A 4 10.99 2.74 7.35
C VAL A 4 11.74 4.06 7.55
N ALA A 5 13.04 3.96 7.83
CA ALA A 5 13.87 5.10 8.24
C ALA A 5 13.92 6.23 7.20
N PHE A 6 13.96 5.89 5.91
CA PHE A 6 14.02 6.91 4.85
C PHE A 6 12.73 7.71 4.68
N HIS A 7 11.58 7.22 5.17
CA HIS A 7 10.33 7.99 5.24
C HIS A 7 10.33 9.05 6.35
N LYS A 8 11.31 9.04 7.26
CA LYS A 8 11.38 9.94 8.42
C LYS A 8 12.43 11.03 8.29
N THR A 9 12.98 11.19 7.09
CA THR A 9 13.97 12.22 6.79
C THR A 9 13.37 13.62 6.97
N GLU A 10 14.22 14.58 7.30
CA GLU A 10 13.77 15.96 7.54
C GLU A 10 13.15 16.58 6.29
N ILE A 11 13.73 16.27 5.12
CA ILE A 11 13.22 16.69 3.80
C ILE A 11 11.75 16.28 3.61
N ILE A 12 11.37 15.06 4.01
CA ILE A 12 9.98 14.59 3.87
C ILE A 12 9.07 15.32 4.86
N LYS A 13 9.52 15.56 6.10
CA LYS A 13 8.70 16.28 7.09
C LYS A 13 8.46 17.72 6.67
N GLU A 14 9.52 18.45 6.32
CA GLU A 14 9.45 19.83 5.82
C GLU A 14 8.51 19.92 4.62
N PHE A 15 8.62 18.99 3.67
CA PHE A 15 7.71 18.94 2.52
C PHE A 15 6.25 18.78 2.96
N ILE A 16 5.94 17.84 3.86
CA ILE A 16 4.55 17.62 4.31
C ILE A 16 4.01 18.83 5.09
N GLU A 17 4.85 19.54 5.85
CA GLU A 17 4.45 20.78 6.55
C GLU A 17 4.04 21.91 5.60
N THR A 18 4.52 21.90 4.36
CA THR A 18 4.04 22.83 3.31
C THR A 18 2.66 22.48 2.75
N THR A 19 2.11 21.32 3.12
CA THR A 19 0.82 20.81 2.64
C THR A 19 -0.22 20.80 3.76
N ASN A 20 -1.50 20.61 3.41
CA ASN A 20 -2.57 20.44 4.39
C ASN A 20 -2.70 18.97 4.89
N PHE A 21 -1.70 18.12 4.64
CA PHE A 21 -1.72 16.72 5.07
C PHE A 21 -1.03 16.52 6.41
N LYS A 22 -1.58 15.60 7.21
CA LYS A 22 -0.93 15.13 8.43
C LYS A 22 -0.18 13.83 8.16
N LEU A 23 1.10 13.79 8.50
CA LEU A 23 1.89 12.57 8.42
C LEU A 23 1.59 11.64 9.59
N LEU A 24 1.12 10.43 9.28
CA LEU A 24 0.91 9.34 10.24
C LEU A 24 1.77 8.15 9.85
N TYR A 25 2.59 7.66 10.77
CA TYR A 25 3.40 6.46 10.58
C TYR A 25 2.66 5.23 11.10
N LEU A 26 2.72 4.15 10.34
CA LEU A 26 2.17 2.87 10.78
C LEU A 26 3.05 2.26 11.89
N PRO A 27 2.49 1.46 12.80
CA PRO A 27 3.28 0.72 13.75
C PRO A 27 4.23 -0.28 13.03
N PRO A 28 5.42 -0.58 13.57
CA PRO A 28 6.38 -1.48 12.94
C PRO A 28 5.81 -2.89 12.69
N TYR A 29 6.05 -3.47 11.50
CA TYR A 29 5.64 -4.83 11.14
C TYR A 29 4.13 -5.10 11.03
N PHE A 30 3.31 -4.06 10.85
CA PHE A 30 1.87 -4.19 10.61
C PHE A 30 1.49 -3.87 9.15
N PRO A 31 1.95 -4.66 8.15
CA PRO A 31 1.73 -4.35 6.73
C PRO A 31 0.25 -4.37 6.34
N PHE A 32 -0.59 -5.12 7.05
CA PHE A 32 -2.03 -5.17 6.83
C PHE A 32 -2.77 -3.87 7.20
N LEU A 33 -2.11 -2.95 7.92
CA LEU A 33 -2.60 -1.58 8.14
C LEU A 33 -2.24 -0.63 6.98
N ASN A 34 -1.53 -1.10 5.96
CA ASN A 34 -1.16 -0.33 4.78
C ASN A 34 -1.99 -0.78 3.56
N PRO A 35 -3.01 -0.01 3.12
CA PRO A 35 -3.89 -0.45 2.02
C PRO A 35 -3.13 -0.65 0.70
N ILE A 36 -2.01 0.05 0.49
CA ILE A 36 -1.21 -0.05 -0.74
C ILE A 36 -0.61 -1.46 -0.92
N GLU A 37 -0.43 -2.24 0.15
CA GLU A 37 0.05 -3.62 0.06
C GLU A 37 -0.92 -4.53 -0.71
N ASN A 38 -2.24 -4.28 -0.57
CA ASN A 38 -3.26 -5.01 -1.32
C ASN A 38 -3.23 -4.61 -2.80
N LEU A 39 -3.02 -3.32 -3.08
CA LEU A 39 -2.84 -2.82 -4.44
C LEU A 39 -1.62 -3.45 -5.11
N PHE A 40 -0.45 -3.42 -4.46
CA PHE A 40 0.75 -4.05 -4.97
C PHE A 40 0.59 -5.56 -5.13
N SER A 41 -0.15 -6.23 -4.25
CA SER A 41 -0.47 -7.65 -4.41
C SER A 41 -1.27 -7.93 -5.69
N LYS A 42 -2.28 -7.09 -6.01
CA LYS A 42 -3.02 -7.18 -7.27
C LYS A 42 -2.11 -6.96 -8.49
N VAL A 43 -1.33 -5.88 -8.50
CA VAL A 43 -0.43 -5.54 -9.61
C VAL A 43 0.63 -6.62 -9.82
N LYS A 44 1.27 -7.11 -8.75
CA LYS A 44 2.25 -8.21 -8.83
C LYS A 44 1.63 -9.48 -9.40
N ASN A 45 0.41 -9.82 -8.99
CA ASN A 45 -0.30 -10.98 -9.53
C ASN A 45 -0.58 -10.79 -11.02
N TYR A 46 -1.05 -9.62 -11.44
CA TYR A 46 -1.26 -9.30 -12.85
C TYR A 46 0.02 -9.54 -13.67
N VAL A 47 1.14 -8.89 -13.28
CA VAL A 47 2.43 -9.00 -13.96
C VAL A 47 2.90 -10.47 -14.02
N ARG A 48 2.74 -11.21 -12.91
CA ARG A 48 3.11 -12.63 -12.82
C ARG A 48 2.31 -13.48 -13.81
N TYR A 49 1.02 -13.23 -13.99
CA TYR A 49 0.19 -13.97 -14.94
C TYR A 49 0.46 -13.58 -16.39
N SER A 50 0.84 -12.33 -16.65
CA SER A 50 1.14 -11.82 -17.98
C SER A 50 2.46 -12.35 -18.57
N LYS A 51 3.37 -12.89 -17.74
CA LYS A 51 4.64 -13.52 -18.14
C LYS A 51 5.47 -12.66 -19.12
N PRO A 52 5.94 -11.48 -18.68
CA PRO A 52 6.66 -10.58 -19.58
C PRO A 52 7.97 -11.20 -20.06
N GLU A 53 8.31 -10.97 -21.33
CA GLU A 53 9.47 -11.61 -21.98
C GLU A 53 10.76 -10.79 -21.89
N ASN A 54 10.65 -9.49 -21.63
CA ASN A 54 11.78 -8.57 -21.54
C ASN A 54 11.43 -7.35 -20.65
N GLU A 55 12.41 -6.47 -20.44
CA GLU A 55 12.27 -5.29 -19.57
C GLU A 55 11.18 -4.33 -20.05
N SER A 56 11.14 -4.01 -21.35
CA SER A 56 10.11 -3.10 -21.90
C SER A 56 8.71 -3.68 -21.71
N ASP A 57 8.55 -4.98 -21.95
CA ASP A 57 7.28 -5.67 -21.74
C ASP A 57 6.91 -5.72 -20.25
N LEU A 58 7.86 -5.96 -19.35
CA LEU A 58 7.66 -5.88 -17.91
C LEU A 58 7.11 -4.51 -17.49
N PHE A 59 7.71 -3.41 -17.96
CA PHE A 59 7.22 -2.06 -17.67
C PHE A 59 5.80 -1.84 -18.20
N ASN A 60 5.50 -2.32 -19.41
CA ASN A 60 4.16 -2.24 -19.98
C ASN A 60 3.15 -3.04 -19.12
N LYS A 61 3.48 -4.26 -18.70
CA LYS A 61 2.62 -5.08 -17.84
C LYS A 61 2.43 -4.52 -16.44
N ILE A 62 3.42 -3.81 -15.90
CA ILE A 62 3.27 -3.06 -14.64
C ILE A 62 2.23 -1.95 -14.82
N ASN A 63 2.33 -1.15 -15.89
CA ASN A 63 1.38 -0.08 -16.18
C ASN A 63 -0.04 -0.63 -16.38
N GLU A 64 -0.21 -1.65 -17.22
CA GLU A 64 -1.49 -2.36 -17.41
C GLU A 64 -2.04 -2.90 -16.08
N GLY A 65 -1.16 -3.41 -15.22
CA GLY A 65 -1.52 -3.87 -13.87
C GLY A 65 -2.08 -2.75 -13.00
N PHE A 66 -1.50 -1.55 -13.02
CA PHE A 66 -2.02 -0.39 -12.31
C PHE A 66 -3.34 0.12 -12.93
N GLU A 67 -3.46 0.13 -14.25
CA GLU A 67 -4.69 0.51 -14.96
C GLU A 67 -5.86 -0.45 -14.67
N SER A 68 -5.56 -1.70 -14.31
CA SER A 68 -6.57 -2.69 -13.89
C SER A 68 -7.17 -2.45 -12.49
N VAL A 69 -6.63 -1.51 -11.72
CA VAL A 69 -7.11 -1.19 -10.36
C VAL A 69 -8.32 -0.28 -10.46
N THR A 70 -9.47 -0.75 -9.96
CA THR A 70 -10.73 0.00 -9.98
C THR A 70 -10.97 0.75 -8.67
N ARG A 71 -11.98 1.62 -8.67
CA ARG A 71 -12.47 2.28 -7.45
C ARG A 71 -12.98 1.25 -6.44
N GLU A 72 -13.63 0.20 -6.90
CA GLU A 72 -14.18 -0.88 -6.08
C GLU A 72 -13.07 -1.66 -5.38
N ASP A 73 -11.95 -1.92 -6.08
CA ASP A 73 -10.75 -2.51 -5.50
C ASP A 73 -10.20 -1.63 -4.37
N CYS A 74 -9.98 -0.33 -4.64
CA CYS A 74 -9.50 0.62 -3.65
C CYS A 74 -10.39 0.64 -2.40
N ASN A 75 -11.71 0.73 -2.58
CA ASN A 75 -12.67 0.64 -1.49
C ASN A 75 -12.54 -0.69 -0.72
N GLY A 76 -12.30 -1.80 -1.43
CA GLY A 76 -12.00 -3.11 -0.84
C GLY A 76 -10.74 -3.11 0.02
N TYR A 77 -9.65 -2.48 -0.44
CA TYR A 77 -8.38 -2.38 0.30
C TYR A 77 -8.56 -1.59 1.61
N TYR A 78 -9.28 -0.47 1.56
CA TYR A 78 -9.63 0.30 2.75
C TYR A 78 -10.53 -0.49 3.71
N ARG A 79 -11.54 -1.19 3.19
CA ARG A 79 -12.39 -2.07 4.03
C ARG A 79 -11.57 -3.16 4.71
N ASN A 80 -10.60 -3.76 4.00
CA ASN A 80 -9.74 -4.79 4.57
C ASN A 80 -8.88 -4.22 5.72
N MET A 81 -8.18 -3.11 5.49
CA MET A 81 -7.40 -2.40 6.49
C MET A 81 -8.22 -2.02 7.73
N ASN A 82 -9.44 -1.50 7.53
CA ASN A 82 -10.32 -1.06 8.61
C ASN A 82 -10.73 -2.20 9.55
N LYS A 83 -10.87 -3.43 9.06
CA LYS A 83 -11.13 -4.60 9.92
C LYS A 83 -10.01 -4.77 10.95
N TYR A 84 -8.76 -4.72 10.50
CA TYR A 84 -7.60 -4.83 11.37
C TYR A 84 -7.44 -3.64 12.31
N LEU A 85 -7.78 -2.42 11.87
CA LEU A 85 -7.75 -1.24 12.73
C LEU A 85 -8.73 -1.37 13.90
N ILE A 86 -9.95 -1.85 13.63
CA ILE A 86 -10.97 -2.08 14.66
C ILE A 86 -10.51 -3.16 15.64
N SER A 87 -10.02 -4.30 15.15
CA SER A 87 -9.49 -5.38 16.00
C SER A 87 -8.29 -4.91 16.85
N SER A 88 -7.40 -4.09 16.28
CA SER A 88 -6.27 -3.48 17.01
C SER A 88 -6.76 -2.59 18.16
N GLY A 89 -7.78 -1.76 17.92
CA GLY A 89 -8.39 -0.92 18.95
C GLY A 89 -9.04 -1.72 20.08
N ARG A 90 -9.53 -2.93 19.78
CA ARG A 90 -10.11 -3.88 20.74
C ARG A 90 -9.08 -4.77 21.44
N ARG A 91 -7.80 -4.66 21.06
CA ARG A 91 -6.70 -5.53 21.55
C ARG A 91 -6.95 -7.03 21.28
N GLU A 92 -7.65 -7.32 20.20
CA GLU A 92 -7.82 -8.69 19.71
C GLU A 92 -6.48 -9.18 19.12
N ILE A 93 -6.20 -10.48 19.24
CA ILE A 93 -5.05 -11.09 18.55
C ILE A 93 -5.38 -11.12 17.06
N ILE A 94 -4.54 -10.47 16.26
CA ILE A 94 -4.64 -10.49 14.80
C ILE A 94 -3.77 -11.63 14.30
N GLU A 95 -4.39 -12.75 13.97
CA GLU A 95 -3.75 -13.83 13.22
C GLU A 95 -3.64 -13.41 11.74
N GLN A 96 -2.45 -13.55 11.17
CA GLN A 96 -2.12 -13.19 9.79
C GLN A 96 -2.22 -14.42 8.87
#